data_AF-A0A4Q3T8M0-F1
#
_entry.id   AF-A0A4Q3T8M0-F1
#
_cell.length_a   1.000
_cell.length_b   1.000
_cell.length_c   1.000
_cell.angle_alpha   90.00
_cell.angle_beta   90.00
_cell.angle_gamma   90.00
#
_symmetry.space_group_name_H-M   'P 1'
#
loop_
_entity.id
_entity.type
_entity.pdbx_description
1 polymer ?
#
loop_
_entity_poly.entity_id
_entity_poly.type
_entity_poly.pdbx_seq_one_letter_code
_entity_poly.pdbx_strand_id
1 'polypeptide(L)'
;KAPCPTLRGPVFDSSVLMTAAAASGLGVALAPAAMFSRDLAAERLIRPFDIEVALGGYWLTRLHSRPDSPAMSAFRDWVMQDTALGIG
;
A
#
# COMPACT_ATOMS: atom_id res chain seq x y z
N LYS A 1 19.47 -17.73 5.02
CA LYS A 1 19.07 -16.32 4.79
C LYS A 1 20.24 -15.66 4.08
N ALA A 2 20.07 -15.17 2.85
CA ALA A 2 21.16 -14.46 2.17
C ALA A 2 21.51 -13.17 2.93
N PRO A 3 22.77 -12.72 2.95
CA PRO A 3 23.13 -11.42 3.54
C PRO A 3 22.38 -10.30 2.81
N CYS A 4 21.95 -9.28 3.55
CA CYS A 4 21.30 -8.11 2.95
C CYS A 4 22.30 -7.40 2.03
N PRO A 5 21.97 -7.13 0.76
CA PRO A 5 22.86 -6.39 -0.12
C PRO A 5 23.08 -4.97 0.41
N THR A 6 24.25 -4.39 0.10
CA THR A 6 24.51 -2.98 0.42
C THR A 6 23.57 -2.11 -0.40
N LEU A 7 22.65 -1.41 0.27
CA LEU A 7 21.73 -0.48 -0.38
C LEU A 7 22.52 0.72 -0.91
N ARG A 8 22.33 1.04 -2.20
CA ARG A 8 22.93 2.20 -2.86
C ARG A 8 21.81 3.06 -3.44
N GLY A 9 21.92 4.38 -3.29
CA GLY A 9 20.92 5.32 -3.79
C GLY A 9 19.91 5.77 -2.73
N PRO A 10 18.83 6.44 -3.14
CA PRO A 10 17.83 7.00 -2.23
C PRO A 10 17.05 5.90 -1.51
N VAL A 11 16.73 6.16 -0.24
CA VAL A 11 15.85 5.32 0.58
C VAL A 11 14.58 6.12 0.85
N PHE A 12 13.42 5.49 0.62
CA PHE A 12 12.12 6.11 0.81
C PHE A 12 11.44 5.53 2.05
N ASP A 13 10.86 6.41 2.87
CA ASP A 13 9.97 6.06 3.99
C ASP A 13 8.50 5.93 3.57
N SER A 14 8.16 6.41 2.36
CA SER A 14 6.82 6.42 1.78
C SER A 14 6.78 5.74 0.42
N SER A 15 5.85 4.79 0.26
CA SER A 15 5.60 4.14 -1.03
C SER A 15 5.16 5.13 -2.10
N VAL A 16 4.48 6.23 -1.74
CA VAL A 16 4.02 7.25 -2.68
C VAL A 16 5.21 7.96 -3.34
N LEU A 17 6.23 8.32 -2.56
CA LEU A 17 7.43 8.96 -3.10
C LEU A 17 8.24 7.98 -3.96
N MET A 18 8.33 6.73 -3.51
CA MET A 18 9.03 5.68 -4.25
C MET A 18 8.37 5.40 -5.62
N THR A 19 7.04 5.30 -5.68
CA THR A 19 6.32 5.08 -6.95
C THR A 19 6.35 6.31 -7.86
N ALA A 20 6.31 7.52 -7.30
CA ALA A 20 6.48 8.75 -8.09
C ALA A 20 7.86 8.82 -8.75
N ALA A 21 8.92 8.41 -8.05
CA ALA A 21 10.27 8.32 -8.63
C ALA A 21 10.33 7.28 -9.74
N ALA A 22 9.72 6.10 -9.55
CA ALA A 22 9.64 5.06 -10.60
C ALA A 22 8.86 5.54 -11.82
N ALA A 23 7.71 6.20 -11.63
CA ALA A 23 6.92 6.79 -12.72
C ALA A 23 7.67 7.89 -13.48
N SER A 24 8.64 8.55 -12.83
CA SER A 24 9.53 9.54 -13.45
C SER A 24 10.76 8.91 -14.13
N GLY A 25 10.82 7.57 -14.23
CA GLY A 25 11.92 6.85 -14.87
C GLY A 25 13.19 6.72 -14.02
N LEU A 26 13.12 6.99 -12.71
CA LEU A 26 14.28 6.94 -11.82
C LEU A 26 14.55 5.55 -11.22
N GLY A 27 13.77 4.53 -11.59
CA GLY A 27 13.98 3.16 -11.14
C GLY A 27 12.72 2.29 -11.16
N VAL A 28 12.73 1.21 -10.36
CA VAL A 28 11.62 0.28 -10.16
C VAL A 28 11.18 0.33 -8.70
N ALA A 29 9.87 0.35 -8.46
CA ALA A 29 9.28 0.38 -7.12
C ALA A 29 8.62 -0.97 -6.78
N LEU A 30 8.82 -1.46 -5.56
CA LEU A 30 8.07 -2.58 -4.99
C LEU A 30 7.03 -2.02 -3.99
N ALA A 31 5.76 -1.98 -4.39
CA ALA A 31 4.67 -1.40 -3.61
C ALA A 31 3.34 -2.16 -3.84
N PRO A 32 2.33 -2.00 -2.95
CA PRO A 32 1.02 -2.61 -3.15
C PRO A 32 0.31 -2.04 -4.39
N ALA A 33 0.19 -2.85 -5.45
CA ALA A 33 -0.33 -2.40 -6.74
C ALA A 33 -1.74 -1.80 -6.66
N ALA A 34 -2.60 -2.34 -5.79
CA ALA A 34 -3.97 -1.86 -5.57
C ALA A 34 -4.05 -0.37 -5.19
N MET A 35 -3.03 0.18 -4.51
CA MET A 35 -2.98 1.61 -4.15
C MET A 35 -2.68 2.53 -5.34
N PHE A 36 -2.16 1.99 -6.45
CA PHE A 36 -1.67 2.75 -7.60
C PHE A 36 -2.43 2.38 -8.89
N SER A 37 -3.65 1.85 -8.75
CA SER A 37 -4.52 1.44 -9.86
C SER A 37 -4.73 2.57 -10.89
N ARG A 38 -4.83 3.83 -10.45
CA ARG A 38 -4.96 4.99 -11.34
C ARG A 38 -3.72 5.24 -12.19
N ASP A 39 -2.52 5.04 -11.65
CA ASP A 39 -1.27 5.21 -12.38
C ASP A 39 -1.04 4.07 -13.37
N LEU A 40 -1.42 2.85 -12.98
CA LEU A 40 -1.42 1.67 -13.85
C LEU A 40 -2.42 1.82 -15.01
N ALA A 41 -3.65 2.25 -14.72
CA ALA A 41 -4.68 2.47 -15.73
C ALA A 41 -4.33 3.61 -16.71
N ALA A 42 -3.54 4.59 -16.26
CA ALA A 42 -3.06 5.69 -17.08
C ALA A 42 -1.70 5.40 -17.75
N GLU A 43 -1.19 4.16 -17.65
CA GLU A 43 0.09 3.71 -18.21
C GLU A 43 1.31 4.55 -17.78
N ARG A 44 1.18 5.30 -16.67
CA ARG A 44 2.33 5.99 -16.04
C ARG A 44 3.23 5.02 -15.29
N LEU A 45 2.65 3.92 -14.83
CA LEU A 45 3.34 2.78 -14.26
C LEU A 45 2.93 1.54 -15.04
N ILE A 46 3.85 0.59 -15.12
CA ILE A 46 3.57 -0.76 -15.60
C ILE A 46 3.93 -1.75 -14.50
N ARG A 47 3.21 -2.87 -14.44
CA ARG A 47 3.55 -4.02 -13.59
C ARG A 47 4.28 -5.04 -14.46
N PRO A 48 5.63 -5.12 -14.40
CA PRO A 48 6.39 -5.95 -15.32
C PRO A 48 6.26 -7.46 -15.08
N PHE A 49 5.83 -7.87 -13.88
CA PHE A 49 5.68 -9.27 -13.50
C PHE A 49 4.37 -9.50 -12.76
N ASP A 50 3.78 -10.69 -12.96
CA ASP A 50 2.63 -11.14 -12.17
C ASP A 50 3.04 -11.78 -10.81
N ILE A 51 4.29 -11.57 -10.37
CA ILE A 51 4.81 -12.14 -9.13
C ILE A 51 4.47 -11.20 -7.97
N GLU A 52 3.87 -11.75 -6.91
CA GLU A 52 3.50 -11.00 -5.69
C GLU A 52 3.98 -11.70 -4.43
N VAL A 53 4.06 -10.93 -3.34
CA VAL A 53 4.37 -11.45 -2.01
C VAL A 53 3.47 -10.79 -0.98
N ALA A 54 2.79 -11.61 -0.17
CA ALA A 54 1.97 -11.14 0.95
C ALA A 54 2.87 -10.86 2.16
N LEU A 55 3.18 -9.58 2.40
CA LEU A 55 4.03 -9.14 3.51
C LEU A 55 3.26 -8.45 4.65
N GLY A 56 1.94 -8.30 4.52
CA GLY A 56 1.08 -7.65 5.51
C GLY A 56 -0.24 -7.18 4.94
N GLY A 57 -0.94 -6.34 5.70
CA GLY A 57 -2.22 -5.74 5.33
C GLY A 57 -2.46 -4.42 6.06
N TYR A 58 -3.54 -3.74 5.69
CA TYR A 58 -3.98 -2.52 6.35
C TYR A 58 -4.88 -2.84 7.54
N TRP A 59 -4.75 -2.05 8.61
CA TRP A 59 -5.47 -2.28 9.87
C TRP A 59 -6.18 -1.00 10.31
N LEU A 60 -7.47 -1.12 10.61
CA LEU A 60 -8.19 -0.11 11.37
C LEU A 60 -7.87 -0.28 12.85
N THR A 61 -7.07 0.62 13.41
CA THR A 61 -6.60 0.52 14.80
C THR A 61 -7.26 1.55 15.71
N ARG A 62 -7.41 1.20 16.99
CA ARG A 62 -7.84 2.11 18.07
C ARG A 62 -7.06 1.82 19.33
N LEU A 63 -6.94 2.83 20.20
CA LEU A 63 -6.35 2.62 21.52
C LEU A 63 -7.25 1.72 22.36
N HIS A 64 -6.65 0.74 23.05
CA HIS A 64 -7.41 -0.20 23.87
C HIS A 64 -8.15 0.51 25.02
N SER A 65 -7.51 1.50 25.64
CA SER A 65 -8.07 2.27 26.77
C SER A 65 -9.22 3.22 26.40
N ARG A 66 -9.46 3.49 25.12
CA ARG A 66 -10.52 4.40 24.67
C ARG A 66 -11.79 3.60 24.34
N PRO A 67 -12.92 3.82 25.04
CA PRO A 67 -14.18 3.14 24.73
C PRO A 67 -14.64 3.37 23.28
N ASP A 68 -15.38 2.41 22.73
CA ASP A 68 -15.93 2.56 21.38
C ASP A 68 -17.09 3.55 21.43
N SER A 69 -17.02 4.63 20.67
CA SER A 69 -18.17 5.54 20.54
C SER A 69 -19.11 5.04 19.44
N PRO A 70 -20.40 5.44 19.46
CA PRO A 70 -21.32 5.11 18.38
C PRO A 70 -20.80 5.54 17.00
N ALA A 71 -20.14 6.70 16.91
CA ALA A 71 -19.53 7.18 15.67
C ALA A 71 -18.35 6.30 15.22
N MET A 72 -17.55 5.78 16.15
CA MET A 72 -16.46 4.85 15.83
C MET A 72 -17.00 3.51 15.32
N SER A 73 -18.08 3.00 15.89
CA SER A 73 -18.76 1.80 15.38
C SER A 73 -19.30 2.04 13.98
N ALA A 74 -20.05 3.12 13.77
CA ALA A 74 -20.62 3.44 12.46
C ALA A 74 -19.53 3.57 11.37
N PHE A 75 -18.41 4.21 11.68
CA PHE A 75 -17.29 4.32 10.74
C PHE A 75 -16.64 2.96 10.45
N ARG A 76 -16.40 2.15 11.50
CA ARG A 76 -15.84 0.80 11.35
C ARG A 76 -16.73 -0.05 10.44
N ASP A 77 -18.04 -0.06 10.71
CA ASP A 77 -18.99 -0.88 9.97
C ASP A 77 -19.05 -0.44 8.50
N TRP A 78 -19.05 0.87 8.24
CA TRP A 78 -18.97 1.42 6.90
C TRP A 78 -17.68 1.02 6.16
N VAL A 79 -16.50 1.16 6.78
CA VAL A 79 -15.22 0.76 6.17
C VAL A 79 -15.16 -0.74 5.91
N MET A 80 -15.63 -1.56 6.85
CA MET A 80 -15.62 -3.02 6.70
C MET A 80 -16.59 -3.47 5.60
N GLN A 81 -17.71 -2.78 5.43
CA GLN A 81 -18.63 -3.05 4.32
C GLN A 81 -18.02 -2.69 2.96
N ASP A 82 -17.38 -1.53 2.85
CA ASP A 82 -16.75 -1.07 1.61
C ASP A 82 -15.59 -2.00 1.19
N THR A 83 -14.73 -2.36 2.14
CA THR A 83 -13.61 -3.26 1.88
C THR A 83 -14.05 -4.69 1.56
N ALA A 84 -15.15 -5.19 2.14
CA ALA A 84 -15.70 -6.50 1.78
C ALA A 84 -16.16 -6.59 0.32
N LEU A 85 -16.38 -5.45 -0.34
CA LEU A 85 -16.81 -5.34 -1.74
C LEU A 85 -15.66 -4.99 -2.72
N GLY A 86 -14.49 -4.56 -2.23
CA GLY A 86 -13.54 -3.79 -3.05
C GLY A 86 -12.06 -4.21 -3.03
N ILE A 87 -11.66 -5.24 -2.28
CA ILE A 87 -10.27 -5.74 -2.28
C ILE A 87 -10.24 -7.21 -2.72
N GLY A 88 -10.37 -7.40 -4.03
CA GLY A 88 -9.96 -8.60 -4.76
C GLY A 88 -8.77 -8.29 -5.64
#